data_AF-A0A945GBW8-F1
#
_entry.id   AF-A0A945GBW8-F1
#
_cell.length_a   1.000
_cell.length_b   1.000
_cell.length_c   1.000
_cell.angle_alpha   90.00
_cell.angle_beta   90.00
_cell.angle_gamma   90.00
#
_symmetry.space_group_name_H-M   'P 1'
#
loop_
_entity.id
_entity.type
_entity.pdbx_description
1 polymer ?
#
loop_
_entity_poly.entity_id
_entity_poly.type
_entity_poly.pdbx_seq_one_letter_code
_entity_poly.pdbx_strand_id
1 'polypeptide(L)'
;MTPDFFRKGKIPESLPEGMTVVISDLKNLTNKEECLKQAYDILSEKYRGYRIETYLKLFNLFESNLNKIWNRSGFLHCNTLNYLLRILLIKSGFFSEEDIKLKWTLVYYISPHQYLRIKTDKGEWVNIDLWGKTYGIKFGNYAHGFNSRLFSVKK
;
A
#
# COMPACT_ATOMS: atom_id res chain seq x y z
N MET A 1 -1.47 20.10 0.12
CA MET A 1 -2.52 19.21 -0.44
C MET A 1 -3.20 18.53 0.75
N THR A 2 -4.51 18.74 0.95
CA THR A 2 -5.26 18.12 2.05
C THR A 2 -5.33 16.61 1.81
N PRO A 3 -5.06 15.74 2.79
CA PRO A 3 -5.21 14.31 2.60
C PRO A 3 -6.69 13.99 2.49
N ASP A 4 -7.15 13.70 1.28
CA ASP A 4 -8.45 13.07 1.07
C ASP A 4 -8.27 11.58 1.29
N PHE A 5 -8.67 11.11 2.48
CA PHE A 5 -8.54 9.69 2.84
C PHE A 5 -9.51 8.81 2.02
N PHE A 6 -10.61 9.38 1.53
CA PHE A 6 -11.69 8.64 0.86
C PHE A 6 -11.54 8.60 -0.65
N ARG A 7 -10.76 9.53 -1.23
CA ARG A 7 -10.44 9.58 -2.65
C ARG A 7 -8.99 9.23 -2.92
N LYS A 8 -8.71 8.87 -4.17
CA LYS A 8 -7.33 8.69 -4.61
C LYS A 8 -6.67 10.06 -4.73
N GLY A 9 -5.62 10.30 -3.95
CA GLY A 9 -4.75 11.46 -4.15
C GLY A 9 -4.14 11.49 -5.56
N LYS A 10 -3.72 12.66 -6.03
CA LYS A 10 -3.08 12.78 -7.35
C LYS A 10 -1.75 12.02 -7.37
N ILE A 11 -1.45 11.38 -8.49
CA ILE A 11 -0.12 10.81 -8.73
C ILE A 11 0.84 11.97 -8.96
N PRO A 12 1.96 12.05 -8.23
CA PRO A 12 2.86 13.18 -8.34
C PRO A 12 3.66 13.14 -9.64
N GLU A 13 4.02 14.31 -10.15
CA GLU A 13 4.85 14.45 -11.35
C GLU A 13 6.31 14.15 -11.03
N SER A 14 6.84 14.75 -9.97
CA SER A 14 8.20 14.51 -9.47
C SER A 14 8.24 13.37 -8.45
N LEU A 15 9.30 12.56 -8.51
CA LEU A 15 9.49 11.38 -7.67
C LEU A 15 10.85 11.43 -6.96
N PRO A 16 10.96 10.86 -5.75
CA PRO A 16 12.24 10.64 -5.08
C PRO A 16 13.17 9.78 -5.96
N GLU A 17 14.46 10.07 -5.95
CA GLU A 17 15.46 9.34 -6.74
C GLU A 17 15.39 7.82 -6.53
N GLY A 18 15.39 7.37 -5.27
CA GLY A 18 15.27 5.94 -4.96
C GLY A 18 13.94 5.31 -5.38
N MET A 19 12.88 6.09 -5.53
CA MET A 19 11.60 5.60 -6.07
C MET A 19 11.68 5.47 -7.60
N THR A 20 12.34 6.41 -8.27
CA THR A 20 12.59 6.37 -9.71
C THR A 20 13.40 5.13 -10.10
N VAL A 21 14.42 4.76 -9.31
CA VAL A 21 15.18 3.51 -9.52
C VAL A 21 14.26 2.29 -9.45
N VAL A 22 13.46 2.17 -8.39
CA VAL A 22 12.48 1.06 -8.25
C VAL A 22 11.51 1.02 -9.42
N ILE A 23 11.01 2.16 -9.89
CA ILE A 23 10.11 2.22 -11.04
C ILE A 23 10.80 1.77 -12.33
N SER A 24 12.08 2.12 -12.51
CA SER A 24 12.88 1.66 -13.64
C SER A 24 13.00 0.14 -13.65
N ASP A 25 13.21 -0.47 -12.48
CA ASP A 25 13.29 -1.93 -12.37
C ASP A 25 11.93 -2.57 -12.67
N LEU A 26 10.83 -2.01 -12.12
CA LEU A 26 9.48 -2.51 -12.35
C LEU A 26 9.05 -2.40 -13.83
N LYS A 27 9.54 -1.39 -14.56
CA LYS A 27 9.27 -1.22 -16.00
C LYS A 27 9.82 -2.35 -16.87
N ASN A 28 10.86 -3.04 -16.41
CA ASN A 28 11.51 -4.12 -17.16
C ASN A 28 10.83 -5.48 -16.97
N LEU A 29 9.75 -5.54 -16.20
CA LEU A 29 8.98 -6.76 -15.99
C LEU A 29 8.13 -7.12 -17.20
N THR A 30 7.51 -8.30 -17.16
CA THR A 30 6.76 -8.80 -18.33
C THR A 30 5.27 -8.50 -18.26
N ASN A 31 4.68 -8.42 -17.06
CA ASN A 31 3.23 -8.37 -16.90
C ASN A 31 2.78 -7.69 -15.58
N LYS A 32 1.48 -7.37 -15.47
CA LYS A 32 0.87 -6.72 -14.29
C LYS A 32 1.06 -7.55 -13.04
N GLU A 33 0.93 -8.88 -13.12
CA GLU A 33 1.00 -9.75 -11.94
C GLU A 33 2.40 -9.74 -11.31
N GLU A 34 3.45 -9.83 -12.13
CA GLU A 34 4.85 -9.69 -11.71
C GLU A 34 5.12 -8.30 -11.12
N CYS A 35 4.70 -7.24 -11.82
CA CYS A 35 4.87 -5.87 -11.33
C CYS A 35 4.18 -5.66 -9.98
N LEU A 36 2.97 -6.19 -9.81
CA LEU A 36 2.24 -6.07 -8.56
C LEU A 36 2.93 -6.83 -7.42
N LYS A 37 3.38 -8.06 -7.66
CA LYS A 37 4.08 -8.86 -6.64
C LYS A 37 5.40 -8.20 -6.24
N GLN A 38 6.22 -7.78 -7.20
CA GLN A 38 7.51 -7.16 -6.88
C GLN A 38 7.33 -5.81 -6.17
N ALA A 39 6.38 -4.96 -6.60
CA ALA A 39 6.08 -3.72 -5.89
C ALA A 39 5.55 -3.98 -4.47
N TYR A 40 4.71 -5.01 -4.29
CA TYR A 40 4.24 -5.45 -2.98
C TYR A 40 5.40 -5.88 -2.08
N ASP A 41 6.32 -6.69 -2.60
CA ASP A 41 7.45 -7.20 -1.81
C ASP A 41 8.39 -6.08 -1.39
N ILE A 42 8.84 -5.23 -2.33
CA ILE A 42 9.68 -4.05 -2.05
C ILE A 42 9.07 -3.18 -0.94
N LEU A 43 7.79 -2.83 -1.10
CA LEU A 43 7.12 -2.00 -0.10
C LEU A 43 6.96 -2.72 1.23
N SER A 44 6.74 -4.02 1.23
CA SER A 44 6.51 -4.76 2.48
C SER A 44 7.77 -5.10 3.27
N GLU A 45 8.93 -5.12 2.61
CA GLU A 45 10.23 -5.30 3.26
C GLU A 45 10.64 -4.03 4.00
N LYS A 46 10.41 -2.88 3.36
CA LYS A 46 10.71 -1.55 3.89
C LYS A 46 9.63 -1.04 4.86
N TYR A 47 8.38 -1.29 4.47
CA TYR A 47 7.08 -0.93 5.02
C TYR A 47 6.51 -1.85 6.09
N ARG A 48 6.02 -1.35 7.24
CA ARG A 48 5.19 -2.17 8.15
C ARG A 48 3.99 -1.40 8.69
N GLY A 49 2.86 -2.09 8.80
CA GLY A 49 1.72 -1.65 9.60
C GLY A 49 1.90 -2.01 11.07
N TYR A 50 1.59 -1.09 11.99
CA TYR A 50 1.60 -1.32 13.44
C TYR A 50 0.36 -0.72 14.10
N ARG A 51 -0.39 -1.52 14.86
CA ARG A 51 -1.68 -1.12 15.46
C ARG A 51 -1.53 0.05 16.42
N ILE A 52 -0.62 -0.06 17.39
CA ILE A 52 -0.41 0.97 18.41
C ILE A 52 0.04 2.28 17.75
N GLU A 53 0.97 2.17 16.81
CA GLU A 53 1.49 3.32 16.06
C GLU A 53 0.42 4.00 15.20
N THR A 54 -0.56 3.25 14.67
CA THR A 54 -1.71 3.83 13.96
C THR A 54 -2.46 4.84 14.83
N TYR A 55 -2.58 4.59 16.13
CA TYR A 55 -3.27 5.50 17.07
C TYR A 55 -2.34 6.55 17.67
N LEU A 56 -1.06 6.24 17.89
CA LEU A 56 -0.10 7.19 18.47
C LEU A 56 0.41 8.22 17.46
N LYS A 57 0.49 7.85 16.17
CA LYS A 57 1.07 8.69 15.11
C LYS A 57 0.02 9.25 14.17
N LEU A 58 -1.13 9.67 14.69
CA LEU A 58 -2.23 10.23 13.90
C LEU A 58 -1.78 11.42 13.03
N PHE A 59 -0.90 12.30 13.53
CA PHE A 59 -0.38 13.43 12.75
C PHE A 59 0.38 13.01 11.49
N ASN A 60 0.98 11.82 11.46
CA ASN A 60 1.67 11.31 10.27
C ASN A 60 0.72 10.98 9.11
N LEU A 61 -0.60 10.93 9.35
CA LEU A 61 -1.61 10.81 8.30
C LEU A 61 -1.63 12.03 7.37
N PHE A 62 -1.18 13.20 7.87
CA PHE A 62 -1.15 14.45 7.12
C PHE A 62 0.20 14.74 6.44
N GLU A 63 1.20 13.87 6.64
CA GLU A 63 2.46 13.98 5.91
C GLU A 63 2.22 13.72 4.42
N SER A 64 2.58 14.70 3.59
CA SER A 64 2.38 14.66 2.14
C SER A 64 3.70 14.80 1.37
N ASN A 65 4.82 15.03 2.06
CA ASN A 65 6.13 15.09 1.42
C ASN A 65 6.59 13.68 1.02
N LEU A 66 6.49 13.37 -0.27
CA LEU A 66 6.84 12.05 -0.81
C LEU A 66 8.31 11.67 -0.56
N ASN A 67 9.25 12.62 -0.64
CA ASN A 67 10.66 12.35 -0.33
C ASN A 67 10.84 11.87 1.11
N LYS A 68 10.21 12.57 2.06
CA LYS A 68 10.28 12.20 3.48
C LYS A 68 9.59 10.86 3.75
N ILE A 69 8.45 10.60 3.11
CA ILE A 69 7.72 9.33 3.22
C ILE A 69 8.52 8.17 2.62
N TRP A 70 9.18 8.39 1.49
CA TRP A 70 9.96 7.36 0.82
C TRP A 70 11.23 7.03 1.58
N ASN A 71 11.94 8.03 2.11
CA ASN A 71 13.24 7.83 2.77
C ASN A 71 13.14 7.27 4.19
N ARG A 72 11.96 7.23 4.81
CA ARG A 72 11.76 6.50 6.07
C ARG A 72 11.65 4.99 5.84
N SER A 73 11.82 4.23 6.91
CA SER A 73 11.50 2.79 7.00
C SER A 73 10.63 2.53 8.23
N GLY A 74 9.94 1.39 8.27
CA GLY A 74 9.11 0.99 9.40
C GLY A 74 7.66 1.46 9.30
N PHE A 75 7.13 2.17 10.30
CA PHE A 75 5.69 2.39 10.40
C PHE A 75 5.13 3.32 9.33
N LEU A 76 4.16 2.82 8.55
CA LEU A 76 3.27 3.66 7.74
C LEU A 76 1.80 3.31 8.00
N HIS A 77 0.94 4.33 7.86
CA HIS A 77 -0.51 4.16 7.80
C HIS A 77 -0.94 3.47 6.51
N CYS A 78 -2.08 2.77 6.54
CA CYS A 78 -2.59 2.00 5.41
C CYS A 78 -2.82 2.87 4.16
N ASN A 79 -3.35 4.08 4.33
CA ASN A 79 -3.54 5.04 3.25
C ASN A 79 -2.22 5.44 2.58
N THR A 80 -1.14 5.65 3.36
CA THR A 80 0.18 5.97 2.82
C THR A 80 0.78 4.79 2.09
N LEU A 81 0.65 3.56 2.62
CA LEU A 81 1.10 2.35 1.93
C LEU A 81 0.37 2.16 0.60
N ASN A 82 -0.95 2.33 0.61
CA ASN A 82 -1.78 2.26 -0.60
C ASN A 82 -1.40 3.35 -1.60
N TYR A 83 -1.03 4.55 -1.13
CA TYR A 83 -0.57 5.62 -1.98
C TYR A 83 0.77 5.30 -2.65
N LEU A 84 1.76 4.81 -1.89
CA LEU A 84 3.06 4.41 -2.43
C LEU A 84 2.91 3.29 -3.45
N LEU A 85 2.12 2.25 -3.14
CA LEU A 85 1.87 1.16 -4.07
C LEU A 85 1.23 1.68 -5.36
N ARG A 86 0.21 2.53 -5.26
CA ARG A 86 -0.45 3.10 -6.44
C ARG A 86 0.52 3.90 -7.31
N ILE A 87 1.42 4.69 -6.71
CA ILE A 87 2.45 5.43 -7.47
C ILE A 87 3.35 4.46 -8.23
N LEU A 88 3.90 3.44 -7.56
CA LEU A 88 4.80 2.47 -8.20
C LEU A 88 4.12 1.78 -9.38
N LEU A 89 2.89 1.31 -9.20
CA LEU A 89 2.16 0.59 -10.24
C LEU A 89 1.81 1.49 -11.43
N ILE A 90 1.30 2.69 -11.20
CA ILE A 90 0.94 3.60 -12.31
C ILE A 90 2.19 4.09 -13.04
N LYS A 91 3.24 4.48 -12.30
CA LYS A 91 4.47 5.00 -12.91
C LYS A 91 5.32 3.92 -13.58
N SER A 92 5.11 2.64 -13.25
CA SER A 92 5.68 1.52 -14.00
C SER A 92 5.14 1.42 -15.44
N GLY A 93 3.99 2.03 -15.73
CA GLY A 93 3.33 1.93 -17.03
C GLY A 93 2.46 0.69 -17.21
N PHE A 94 2.48 -0.27 -16.28
CA PHE A 94 1.63 -1.46 -16.34
C PHE A 94 0.17 -1.20 -15.98
N PHE A 95 -0.11 -0.22 -15.12
CA PHE A 95 -1.44 0.01 -14.56
C PHE A 95 -1.97 1.40 -14.85
N SER A 96 -3.27 1.50 -15.06
CA SER A 96 -3.99 2.77 -15.06
C SER A 96 -4.75 2.99 -13.75
N GLU A 97 -5.34 4.18 -13.58
CA GLU A 97 -6.18 4.44 -12.41
C GLU A 97 -7.41 3.51 -12.36
N GLU A 98 -7.95 3.12 -13.51
CA GLU A 98 -9.12 2.24 -13.63
C GLU A 98 -8.82 0.80 -13.15
N ASP A 99 -7.56 0.38 -13.23
CA ASP A 99 -7.11 -0.92 -12.74
C ASP A 99 -7.04 -0.99 -11.21
N ILE A 100 -7.16 0.13 -10.50
CA ILE A 100 -6.93 0.22 -9.06
C ILE A 100 -8.18 0.76 -8.38
N LYS A 101 -8.74 0.01 -7.42
CA LYS A 101 -9.91 0.42 -6.64
C LYS A 101 -9.53 0.54 -5.17
N LEU A 102 -9.81 1.71 -4.61
CA LEU A 102 -9.73 1.94 -3.16
C LEU A 102 -10.91 1.24 -2.49
N LYS A 103 -10.66 0.44 -1.47
CA LYS A 103 -11.69 -0.24 -0.70
C LYS A 103 -11.49 -0.05 0.79
N TRP A 104 -12.60 -0.14 1.51
CA TRP A 104 -12.67 0.06 2.95
C TRP A 104 -13.29 -1.15 3.63
N THR A 105 -12.89 -1.35 4.87
CA THR A 105 -13.43 -2.38 5.76
C THR A 105 -13.26 -1.95 7.21
N LEU A 106 -13.77 -2.75 8.13
CA LEU A 106 -13.56 -2.59 9.55
C LEU A 106 -12.69 -3.74 10.06
N VAL A 107 -11.54 -3.39 10.63
CA VAL A 107 -10.68 -4.32 11.35
C VAL A 107 -11.09 -4.25 12.82
N TYR A 108 -11.29 -5.41 13.44
CA TYR A 108 -11.87 -5.54 14.79
C TYR A 108 -13.22 -4.87 14.97
N TYR A 109 -14.01 -4.75 13.90
CA TYR A 109 -15.32 -4.09 13.87
C TYR A 109 -15.35 -2.59 14.23
N ILE A 110 -14.23 -1.99 14.62
CA ILE A 110 -14.20 -0.59 15.10
C ILE A 110 -13.18 0.28 14.38
N SER A 111 -12.15 -0.31 13.76
CA SER A 111 -11.05 0.45 13.17
C SER A 111 -11.19 0.51 11.66
N PRO A 112 -11.48 1.69 11.07
CA PRO A 112 -11.52 1.85 9.62
C PRO A 112 -10.19 1.48 8.99
N HIS A 113 -10.22 0.59 8.01
CA HIS A 113 -9.04 0.13 7.31
C HIS A 113 -9.24 0.21 5.81
N GLN A 114 -8.18 0.60 5.11
CA GLN A 114 -8.19 0.80 3.68
C GLN A 114 -7.23 -0.20 3.01
N TYR A 115 -7.69 -0.82 1.93
CA TYR A 115 -6.91 -1.71 1.09
C TYR A 115 -7.17 -1.41 -0.40
N LEU A 116 -6.41 -2.03 -1.29
CA LEU A 116 -6.58 -1.90 -2.72
C LEU A 116 -7.18 -3.17 -3.34
N ARG A 117 -8.04 -3.02 -4.35
CA ARG A 117 -8.37 -4.08 -5.31
C ARG A 117 -7.74 -3.73 -6.64
N ILE A 118 -6.93 -4.63 -7.17
CA ILE A 118 -6.09 -4.36 -8.34
C ILE A 118 -6.42 -5.38 -9.43
N LYS A 119 -6.69 -4.90 -10.64
CA LYS A 119 -7.03 -5.70 -11.80
C LYS A 119 -5.76 -6.25 -12.46
N THR A 120 -5.70 -7.56 -12.69
CA THR A 120 -4.58 -8.23 -13.37
C THR A 120 -4.82 -8.29 -14.88
N ASP A 121 -3.83 -8.75 -15.65
CA ASP A 121 -3.96 -8.96 -17.10
C ASP A 121 -5.06 -9.94 -17.47
N LYS A 122 -5.35 -10.90 -16.59
CA LYS A 122 -6.46 -11.87 -16.75
C LYS A 122 -7.84 -11.24 -16.52
N GLY A 123 -7.91 -9.96 -16.14
CA GLY A 123 -9.14 -9.26 -15.79
C GLY A 123 -9.65 -9.53 -14.39
N GLU A 124 -8.95 -10.35 -13.61
CA GLU A 124 -9.28 -10.70 -12.23
C GLU A 124 -8.94 -9.57 -11.27
N TRP A 125 -9.70 -9.45 -10.17
CA TRP A 125 -9.46 -8.45 -9.14
C TRP A 125 -8.83 -9.08 -7.90
N VAL A 126 -7.59 -8.68 -7.60
CA VAL A 126 -6.81 -9.17 -6.47
C VAL A 126 -6.85 -8.16 -5.32
N ASN A 127 -7.12 -8.61 -4.10
CA ASN A 127 -7.07 -7.75 -2.92
C ASN A 127 -5.63 -7.61 -2.41
N ILE A 128 -5.20 -6.39 -2.11
CA ILE A 128 -3.85 -6.08 -1.64
C ILE A 128 -3.93 -5.24 -0.38
N ASP A 129 -3.39 -5.80 0.70
CA ASP A 129 -3.32 -5.19 2.02
C ASP A 129 -1.88 -5.24 2.56
N LEU A 130 -1.10 -4.19 2.27
CA LEU A 130 0.28 -4.05 2.73
C LEU A 130 0.36 -3.89 4.25
N TRP A 131 -0.58 -3.16 4.86
CA TRP A 131 -0.60 -2.96 6.31
C TRP A 131 -0.91 -4.27 7.04
N GLY A 132 -1.86 -5.04 6.50
CA GLY A 132 -2.26 -6.35 7.00
C GLY A 132 -1.15 -7.40 6.96
N LYS A 133 -0.14 -7.25 6.08
CA LYS A 133 0.98 -8.22 5.96
C LYS A 133 1.69 -8.45 7.29
N THR A 134 1.88 -7.40 8.10
CA THR A 134 2.49 -7.52 9.44
C THR A 134 1.71 -8.49 10.36
N TYR A 135 0.42 -8.70 10.10
CA TYR A 135 -0.48 -9.57 10.86
C TYR A 135 -0.76 -10.91 10.16
N GLY A 136 0.02 -11.25 9.13
CA GLY A 136 -0.09 -12.51 8.41
C GLY A 136 -1.15 -12.53 7.31
N ILE A 137 -1.71 -11.37 6.93
CA ILE A 137 -2.56 -11.29 5.74
C ILE A 137 -1.69 -11.53 4.50
N LYS A 138 -2.05 -12.56 3.72
CA LYS A 138 -1.34 -12.95 2.51
C LYS A 138 -1.71 -12.05 1.33
N PHE A 139 -0.82 -12.00 0.33
CA PHE A 139 -1.12 -11.44 -1.00
C PHE A 139 -2.42 -12.04 -1.55
N GLY A 140 -3.28 -11.21 -2.15
CA GLY A 140 -4.60 -11.60 -2.63
C GLY A 140 -5.71 -11.55 -1.58
N ASN A 141 -5.40 -11.21 -0.33
CA ASN A 141 -6.35 -11.11 0.77
C ASN A 141 -6.29 -9.71 1.44
N TYR A 142 -7.19 -9.46 2.41
CA TYR A 142 -7.25 -8.23 3.18
C TYR A 142 -7.71 -8.49 4.62
N ALA A 143 -7.33 -7.63 5.56
CA ALA A 143 -7.81 -7.72 6.93
C ALA A 143 -9.29 -7.32 7.03
N HIS A 144 -10.10 -8.14 7.68
CA HIS A 144 -11.50 -7.83 8.02
C HIS A 144 -11.93 -8.55 9.31
N GLY A 145 -12.80 -7.95 10.11
CA GLY A 145 -13.24 -8.56 11.38
C GLY A 145 -12.04 -8.93 12.28
N PHE A 146 -12.02 -10.18 12.78
CA PHE A 146 -10.91 -10.73 13.57
C PHE A 146 -9.80 -11.40 12.74
N ASN A 147 -9.88 -11.41 11.40
CA ASN A 147 -8.91 -12.10 10.54
C ASN A 147 -7.51 -11.45 10.50
N SER A 148 -7.27 -10.40 11.28
CA SER A 148 -5.94 -9.93 11.61
C SER A 148 -5.54 -10.51 12.97
N ARG A 149 -4.65 -11.52 12.99
CA ARG A 149 -4.31 -12.28 14.21
C ARG A 149 -3.99 -11.36 15.38
N LEU A 150 -4.79 -11.40 16.45
CA LEU A 150 -4.74 -10.44 17.55
C LEU A 150 -3.37 -10.38 18.25
N PHE A 151 -2.58 -11.45 18.20
CA PHE A 151 -1.24 -11.50 18.77
C PHE A 151 -0.33 -12.31 17.85
N SER A 152 0.58 -11.63 17.14
CA SER A 152 1.81 -12.28 16.67
C SER A 152 2.88 -11.94 17.69
N VAL A 153 2.87 -12.69 18.80
CA VAL A 153 4.06 -12.78 19.65
C VAL A 153 5.04 -13.61 18.84
N LYS A 154 6.11 -12.99 18.35
CA LYS A 154 7.27 -13.75 17.89
C LYS A 154 7.76 -14.57 19.10
N LYS A 155 7.68 -15.89 18.99
CA LYS A 155 8.63 -16.76 19.69
C LYS A 155 9.98 -16.61 19.01
#